data_AF-A0A833UNQ8-F1
#
_entry.id   AF-A0A833UNQ8-F1
#
_cell.length_a   1.000
_cell.length_b   1.000
_cell.length_c   1.000
_cell.angle_alpha   90.00
_cell.angle_beta   90.00
_cell.angle_gamma   90.00
#
_symmetry.space_group_name_H-M   'P 1'
#
loop_
_entity.id
_entity.type
_entity.pdbx_description
1 polymer ?
#
loop_
_entity_poly.entity_id
_entity_poly.type
_entity_poly.pdbx_seq_one_letter_code
_entity_poly.pdbx_strand_id
1 'polypeptide(L)'
;WEKWLLEWYSDGDRHKGEAELLAHMINVTAGHSFSEELLSHPQYKRLSGLINKVCCKLSSYQKDKVDSNCSHNITSHANYYVTTPEIESAMQELVQLILHNSEDNIHSDIKQTFLAIAKSFYYAAYCDHGTINFHIAKVLFDRVV
;
A
#
# COMPACT_ATOMS: atom_id res chain seq x y z
N TRP A 1 -6.54 -14.89 -2.13
CA TRP A 1 -5.37 -15.78 -1.97
C TRP A 1 -4.98 -16.44 -3.28
N GLU A 2 -5.83 -17.29 -3.89
CA GLU A 2 -5.50 -17.99 -5.15
C GLU A 2 -5.07 -17.06 -6.29
N LYS A 3 -5.85 -16.01 -6.60
CA LYS A 3 -5.50 -14.99 -7.61
C LYS A 3 -4.07 -14.45 -7.41
N TRP A 4 -3.76 -14.01 -6.19
CA TRP A 4 -2.44 -13.47 -5.85
C TRP A 4 -1.32 -14.51 -5.98
N LEU A 5 -1.56 -15.76 -5.55
CA LEU A 5 -0.57 -16.84 -5.69
C LEU A 5 -0.26 -17.14 -7.16
N LEU A 6 -1.26 -17.12 -8.04
CA LEU A 6 -1.08 -17.34 -9.48
C LEU A 6 -0.28 -16.20 -10.13
N GLU A 7 -0.59 -14.95 -9.79
CA GLU A 7 0.15 -13.76 -10.26
C GLU A 7 1.60 -13.78 -9.74
N TRP A 8 1.82 -14.16 -8.48
CA TRP A 8 3.17 -14.29 -7.94
C TRP A 8 3.94 -15.42 -8.63
N TYR A 9 3.31 -16.56 -8.89
CA TYR A 9 3.96 -17.68 -9.58
C TYR A 9 4.35 -17.32 -11.03
N SER A 10 3.51 -16.56 -11.75
CA SER A 10 3.79 -16.17 -13.14
C SER A 10 4.87 -15.10 -13.24
N ASP A 11 4.80 -14.07 -12.39
CA ASP A 11 5.61 -12.85 -12.53
C ASP A 11 6.84 -12.85 -11.63
N GLY A 12 6.90 -13.73 -10.62
CA GLY A 12 7.98 -13.83 -9.62
C GLY A 12 8.01 -12.71 -8.58
N ASP A 13 7.22 -11.65 -8.75
CA ASP A 13 7.16 -10.51 -7.84
C ASP A 13 5.98 -10.62 -6.86
N ARG A 14 6.29 -10.96 -5.60
CA ARG A 14 5.29 -11.11 -4.53
C ARG A 14 4.48 -9.84 -4.25
N HIS A 15 5.01 -8.66 -4.59
CA HIS A 15 4.34 -7.38 -4.29
C HIS A 15 3.20 -7.08 -5.24
N LYS A 16 3.21 -7.67 -6.44
CA LYS A 16 2.08 -7.61 -7.36
C LYS A 16 0.86 -8.27 -6.73
N GLY A 17 -0.24 -7.53 -6.63
CA GLY A 17 -1.49 -8.00 -6.04
C GLY A 17 -1.50 -8.09 -4.51
N GLU A 18 -0.38 -7.87 -3.82
CA GLU A 18 -0.29 -7.97 -2.36
C GLU A 18 -1.22 -6.97 -1.65
N ALA A 19 -1.25 -5.73 -2.13
CA ALA A 19 -2.05 -4.68 -1.51
C ALA A 19 -3.55 -4.90 -1.72
N GLU A 20 -3.96 -5.38 -2.90
CA GLU A 20 -5.34 -5.83 -3.13
C GLU A 20 -5.72 -6.99 -2.22
N LEU A 21 -4.84 -7.98 -2.04
CA LEU A 21 -5.09 -9.10 -1.14
C LEU A 21 -5.28 -8.63 0.31
N LEU A 22 -4.43 -7.73 0.79
CA LEU A 22 -4.55 -7.13 2.13
C LEU A 22 -5.87 -6.37 2.28
N ALA A 23 -6.23 -5.55 1.29
CA ALA A 23 -7.49 -4.80 1.30
C ALA A 23 -8.69 -5.74 1.37
N HIS A 24 -8.67 -6.81 0.58
CA HIS A 24 -9.72 -7.81 0.60
C HIS A 24 -9.81 -8.52 1.96
N MET A 25 -8.67 -8.97 2.52
CA MET A 25 -8.66 -9.63 3.82
C MET A 25 -9.15 -8.74 4.95
N ILE A 26 -8.66 -7.51 5.05
CA ILE A 26 -9.05 -6.57 6.12
C ILE A 26 -10.56 -6.32 6.08
N ASN A 27 -11.09 -6.07 4.88
CA ASN A 27 -12.52 -5.80 4.73
C ASN A 27 -13.38 -7.05 5.02
N VAL A 28 -12.94 -8.26 4.61
CA VAL A 28 -13.62 -9.52 4.98
C VAL A 28 -13.62 -9.70 6.50
N THR A 29 -12.49 -9.46 7.18
CA THR A 29 -12.41 -9.56 8.64
C THR A 29 -13.22 -8.50 9.37
N ALA A 30 -13.45 -7.34 8.74
CA ALA A 30 -14.32 -6.29 9.24
C ALA A 30 -15.82 -6.60 9.06
N GLY A 31 -16.16 -7.74 8.44
CA GLY A 31 -17.53 -8.18 8.22
C GLY A 31 -18.18 -7.65 6.94
N HIS A 32 -17.42 -7.01 6.04
CA HIS A 32 -17.94 -6.60 4.75
C HIS A 32 -18.17 -7.81 3.85
N SER A 33 -19.35 -7.86 3.21
CA SER A 33 -19.68 -8.88 2.24
C SER A 33 -19.03 -8.56 0.89
N PHE A 34 -18.19 -9.45 0.38
CA PHE A 34 -17.63 -9.35 -0.97
C PHE A 34 -18.45 -10.19 -1.92
N SER A 35 -19.41 -9.56 -2.59
CA SER A 35 -20.11 -10.15 -3.71
C SER A 35 -19.25 -10.06 -4.99
N GLU A 36 -19.55 -10.93 -5.96
CA GLU A 36 -18.98 -10.82 -7.30
C GLU A 36 -19.31 -9.47 -7.96
N GLU A 37 -20.45 -8.88 -7.62
CA GLU A 37 -20.84 -7.52 -8.02
C GLU A 37 -19.87 -6.46 -7.50
N LEU A 38 -19.51 -6.49 -6.21
CA LEU A 38 -18.53 -5.55 -5.65
C LEU A 38 -17.15 -5.72 -6.29
N LEU A 39 -16.69 -6.97 -6.45
CA LEU A 39 -15.39 -7.28 -7.06
C LEU A 39 -15.34 -6.92 -8.55
N SER A 40 -16.47 -7.01 -9.24
CA SER A 40 -16.59 -6.60 -10.65
C SER A 40 -16.81 -5.09 -10.81
N HIS A 41 -17.18 -4.38 -9.73
CA HIS A 41 -17.49 -2.96 -9.74
C HIS A 41 -16.32 -2.12 -10.31
N PRO A 42 -16.57 -1.23 -11.29
CA PRO A 42 -15.50 -0.48 -11.96
C PRO A 42 -14.63 0.34 -11.00
N GLN A 43 -15.24 0.95 -9.99
CA GLN A 43 -14.49 1.74 -9.02
C GLN A 43 -13.68 0.89 -8.05
N TYR A 44 -14.19 -0.28 -7.66
CA TYR A 44 -13.41 -1.20 -6.82
C TYR A 44 -12.18 -1.69 -7.58
N LYS A 45 -12.35 -2.06 -8.85
CA LYS A 45 -11.22 -2.41 -9.74
C LYS A 45 -10.22 -1.26 -9.89
N ARG A 46 -10.70 -0.02 -10.01
CA ARG A 46 -9.84 1.16 -10.09
C ARG A 46 -9.06 1.40 -8.80
N LEU A 47 -9.72 1.34 -7.64
CA LEU A 47 -9.07 1.42 -6.31
C LEU A 47 -8.01 0.32 -6.14
N SER A 48 -8.36 -0.92 -6.49
CA SER A 48 -7.47 -2.08 -6.46
C SER A 48 -6.24 -1.90 -7.36
N GLY A 49 -6.43 -1.44 -8.61
CA GLY A 49 -5.34 -1.15 -9.53
C GLY A 49 -4.41 -0.06 -9.03
N LEU A 50 -4.97 1.04 -8.50
CA LEU A 50 -4.18 2.15 -7.96
C LEU A 50 -3.37 1.74 -6.73
N ILE A 51 -3.98 1.01 -5.78
CA ILE A 51 -3.27 0.62 -4.57
C ILE A 51 -2.14 -0.37 -4.87
N ASN A 52 -2.37 -1.33 -5.78
CA ASN A 52 -1.33 -2.25 -6.22
C ASN A 52 -0.18 -1.47 -6.89
N LYS A 53 -0.49 -0.52 -7.77
CA LYS A 53 0.51 0.33 -8.43
C LYS A 53 1.36 1.11 -7.43
N VAL A 54 0.72 1.75 -6.45
CA VAL A 54 1.41 2.53 -5.40
C VAL A 54 2.27 1.62 -4.53
N CYS A 55 1.69 0.56 -3.97
CA CYS A 55 2.36 -0.31 -3.00
C CYS A 55 3.48 -1.14 -3.63
N CYS A 56 3.32 -1.62 -4.87
CA CYS A 56 4.39 -2.32 -5.59
C CYS A 56 5.64 -1.44 -5.72
N LYS A 57 5.47 -0.20 -6.21
CA LYS A 57 6.60 0.72 -6.43
C LYS A 57 7.28 1.13 -5.13
N LEU A 58 6.50 1.40 -4.08
CA LEU A 58 7.03 1.70 -2.75
C LEU A 58 7.81 0.51 -2.17
N SER A 59 7.34 -0.72 -2.40
CA SER A 59 8.03 -1.94 -1.95
C SER A 59 9.34 -2.18 -2.70
N SER A 60 9.38 -1.92 -4.01
CA SER A 60 10.61 -1.97 -4.79
C SER A 60 11.65 -0.98 -4.25
N TYR A 61 11.23 0.26 -3.99
CA TYR A 61 12.12 1.28 -3.41
C TYR A 61 12.68 0.86 -2.03
N GLN A 62 11.85 0.25 -1.18
CA GLN A 62 12.30 -0.22 0.12
C GLN A 62 13.39 -1.30 0.00
N LYS A 63 13.29 -2.21 -0.97
CA LYS A 63 14.34 -3.22 -1.23
C LYS A 63 15.66 -2.55 -1.64
N ASP A 64 15.60 -1.63 -2.60
CA ASP A 64 16.79 -0.92 -3.10
C ASP A 64 17.48 -0.11 -1.98
N LYS A 65 16.71 0.46 -1.05
CA LYS A 65 17.21 1.17 0.13
C LYS A 65 17.92 0.25 1.13
N VAL A 66 17.45 -0.98 1.32
CA VAL A 66 18.08 -1.97 2.22
C VAL A 66 19.38 -2.48 1.62
N ASP A 67 19.37 -2.82 0.33
CA ASP A 67 20.55 -3.37 -0.36
C ASP A 67 21.69 -2.35 -0.48
N SER A 68 21.36 -1.07 -0.69
CA SER A 68 22.36 0.02 -0.75
C SER A 68 22.99 0.34 0.60
N ASN A 69 22.23 0.27 1.71
CA ASN A 69 22.75 0.49 3.06
C ASN A 69 23.74 -0.59 3.54
N CYS A 70 23.74 -1.78 2.93
CA CYS A 70 24.75 -2.82 3.16
C CYS A 70 26.07 -2.55 2.42
N SER A 71 26.11 -1.62 1.46
CA SER A 71 27.32 -1.23 0.76
C SER A 71 27.85 0.10 1.33
N HIS A 72 29.02 0.05 1.96
CA HIS A 72 29.66 1.19 2.62
C HIS A 72 30.21 2.28 1.66
N ASN A 73 29.59 2.49 0.50
CA ASN A 73 30.00 3.52 -0.44
C ASN A 73 29.09 4.75 -0.33
N ILE A 74 29.59 5.71 0.44
CA ILE A 74 29.08 7.08 0.60
C ILE A 74 29.28 7.84 -0.72
N THR A 75 28.61 7.45 -1.80
CA THR A 75 28.56 8.20 -3.06
C THR A 75 27.31 7.81 -3.84
N SER A 76 26.15 8.31 -3.42
CA SER A 76 25.01 8.46 -4.33
C SER A 76 24.04 9.50 -3.77
N HIS A 77 24.38 10.77 -4.00
CA HIS A 77 23.41 11.87 -4.06
C HIS A 77 22.52 11.70 -5.32
N ALA A 78 21.84 10.56 -5.47
CA ALA A 78 20.90 10.32 -6.56
C ALA A 78 19.48 10.20 -5.98
N ASN A 79 18.77 11.32 -6.01
CA ASN A 79 17.32 11.49 -5.78
C ASN A 79 16.75 11.01 -4.44
N TYR A 80 16.76 11.95 -3.49
CA TYR A 80 16.09 12.00 -2.19
C TYR A 80 14.54 11.90 -2.23
N TYR A 81 13.94 11.38 -3.29
CA TYR A 81 12.48 11.27 -3.39
C TYR A 81 12.08 9.81 -3.28
N VAL A 82 11.54 9.46 -2.10
CA VAL A 82 10.87 8.16 -1.82
C VAL A 82 9.75 7.90 -2.84
N THR A 83 9.22 8.96 -3.45
CA THR A 83 8.11 8.91 -4.37
C THR A 83 8.50 9.45 -5.74
N THR A 84 8.11 8.74 -6.79
CA THR A 84 8.20 9.24 -8.17
C THR A 84 6.94 10.03 -8.51
N PRO A 85 6.96 10.91 -9.53
CA PRO A 85 5.75 11.59 -10.01
C PRO A 85 4.60 10.62 -10.34
N GLU A 86 4.93 9.39 -10.72
CA GLU A 86 3.96 8.34 -11.01
C GLU A 86 3.31 7.76 -9.75
N ILE A 87 4.05 7.66 -8.65
CA ILE A 87 3.51 7.26 -7.34
C ILE A 87 2.61 8.38 -6.82
N GLU A 88 3.07 9.63 -6.87
CA GLU A 88 2.29 10.79 -6.43
C GLU A 88 1.01 10.96 -7.24
N SER A 89 1.06 10.82 -8.57
CA SER A 89 -0.12 10.88 -9.42
C SER A 89 -1.12 9.77 -9.10
N ALA A 90 -0.65 8.53 -8.90
CA ALA A 90 -1.53 7.42 -8.53
C ALA A 90 -2.13 7.61 -7.13
N MET A 91 -1.37 8.16 -6.18
CA MET A 91 -1.84 8.45 -4.83
C MET A 91 -2.88 9.59 -4.82
N GLN A 92 -2.66 10.65 -5.61
CA GLN A 92 -3.64 11.72 -5.79
C GLN A 92 -4.96 11.18 -6.34
N GLU A 93 -4.90 10.33 -7.37
CA GLU A 93 -6.09 9.69 -7.93
C GLU A 93 -6.78 8.79 -6.91
N LEU A 94 -6.03 8.00 -6.15
CA LEU A 94 -6.56 7.16 -5.07
C LEU A 94 -7.32 8.00 -4.03
N VAL A 95 -6.69 9.08 -3.54
CA VAL A 95 -7.31 9.98 -2.56
C VAL A 95 -8.54 10.66 -3.13
N GLN A 96 -8.52 11.09 -4.39
CA GLN A 96 -9.70 11.65 -5.04
C GLN A 96 -10.87 10.67 -5.10
N LEU A 97 -10.63 9.40 -5.47
CA LEU A 97 -11.68 8.38 -5.50
C LEU A 97 -12.25 8.07 -4.11
N ILE A 98 -11.42 8.13 -3.08
CA ILE A 98 -11.82 7.84 -1.70
C ILE A 98 -12.61 9.00 -1.09
N LEU A 99 -12.20 10.25 -1.35
CA LEU A 99 -12.85 11.45 -0.84
C LEU A 99 -14.10 11.84 -1.63
N HIS A 100 -14.16 11.49 -2.92
CA HIS A 100 -15.35 11.73 -3.71
C HIS A 100 -16.44 10.75 -3.28
N ASN A 101 -17.44 11.27 -2.56
CA ASN A 101 -18.70 10.56 -2.30
C ASN A 101 -19.49 10.49 -3.61
N SER A 102 -19.07 9.62 -4.53
CA SER A 102 -19.91 9.28 -5.67
C SER A 102 -20.97 8.27 -5.22
N GLU A 103 -22.11 8.22 -5.91
CA GLU A 103 -23.22 7.26 -5.65
C GLU A 103 -22.83 5.81 -6.06
N ASP A 104 -21.58 5.44 -5.82
CA ASP A 104 -20.93 4.22 -6.31
C ASP A 104 -21.25 2.96 -5.52
N ASN A 105 -22.18 3.04 -4.56
CA ASN A 105 -22.61 1.95 -3.68
C ASN A 105 -21.46 1.20 -2.97
N ILE A 106 -20.23 1.70 -3.00
CA ILE A 106 -19.10 1.13 -2.25
C ILE A 106 -19.10 1.76 -0.86
N HIS A 107 -19.13 0.90 0.16
CA HIS A 107 -19.07 1.35 1.55
C HIS A 107 -17.82 2.21 1.83
N SER A 108 -17.98 3.33 2.52
CA SER A 108 -16.87 4.26 2.79
C SER A 108 -15.72 3.57 3.54
N ASP A 109 -16.03 2.69 4.49
CA ASP A 109 -15.00 1.93 5.23
C ASP A 109 -14.13 1.07 4.31
N ILE A 110 -14.70 0.49 3.24
CA ILE A 110 -13.93 -0.26 2.24
C ILE A 110 -12.93 0.67 1.55
N LYS A 111 -13.35 1.88 1.17
CA LYS A 111 -12.48 2.92 0.59
C LYS A 111 -11.40 3.34 1.58
N GLN A 112 -11.73 3.54 2.85
CA GLN A 112 -10.78 3.91 3.89
C GLN A 112 -9.72 2.82 4.13
N THR A 113 -10.08 1.54 4.01
CA THR A 113 -9.11 0.43 4.05
C THR A 113 -8.02 0.58 2.97
N PHE A 114 -8.38 0.97 1.74
CA PHE A 114 -7.38 1.25 0.70
C PHE A 114 -6.44 2.40 1.11
N LEU A 115 -6.97 3.48 1.68
CA LEU A 115 -6.14 4.60 2.14
C LEU A 115 -5.20 4.19 3.29
N ALA A 116 -5.69 3.41 4.24
CA ALA A 116 -4.92 2.94 5.39
C ALA A 116 -3.73 2.06 4.96
N ILE A 117 -3.95 1.15 4.02
CA ILE A 117 -2.89 0.32 3.43
C ILE A 117 -1.88 1.21 2.71
N ALA A 118 -2.32 2.09 1.81
CA ALA A 118 -1.40 2.98 1.07
C ALA A 118 -0.52 3.80 2.01
N LYS A 119 -1.11 4.42 3.05
CA LYS A 119 -0.36 5.16 4.08
C LYS A 119 0.66 4.30 4.82
N SER A 120 0.33 3.04 5.09
CA SER A 120 1.24 2.09 5.77
C SER A 120 2.46 1.76 4.91
N PHE A 121 2.26 1.53 3.60
CA PHE A 121 3.37 1.32 2.64
C PHE A 121 4.22 2.58 2.48
N TYR A 122 3.59 3.75 2.41
CA TYR A 122 4.30 5.04 2.38
C TYR A 122 5.18 5.23 3.62
N TYR A 123 4.63 4.97 4.81
CA TYR A 123 5.36 5.06 6.07
C TYR A 123 6.57 4.11 6.08
N ALA A 124 6.39 2.85 5.65
CA ALA A 124 7.45 1.86 5.60
C ALA A 124 8.56 2.21 4.58
N ALA A 125 8.21 2.82 3.43
CA ALA A 125 9.19 3.25 2.43
C ALA A 125 9.97 4.51 2.88
N TYR A 126 9.28 5.43 3.56
CA TYR A 126 9.85 6.70 3.99
C TYR A 126 10.76 6.55 5.21
N CYS A 127 10.24 5.95 6.29
CA CYS A 127 10.96 5.81 7.55
C CYS A 127 12.07 4.75 7.45
N ASP A 128 13.22 5.01 8.08
CA ASP A 128 14.26 4.00 8.28
C ASP A 128 13.92 3.05 9.44
N HIS A 129 14.63 1.93 9.54
CA HIS A 129 14.40 0.92 10.57
C HIS A 129 14.53 1.47 12.01
N GLY A 130 15.43 2.42 12.25
CA GLY A 130 15.59 3.05 13.56
C GLY A 130 14.34 3.85 13.93
N THR A 131 13.86 4.68 13.01
CA THR A 131 12.61 5.44 13.18
C THR A 131 11.40 4.52 13.39
N ILE A 132 11.27 3.45 12.61
CA ILE A 132 10.17 2.48 12.73
C ILE A 132 10.20 1.79 14.10
N ASN A 133 11.35 1.30 14.54
CA ASN A 133 11.49 0.63 15.84
C ASN A 133 11.19 1.58 17.00
N PHE A 134 11.63 2.84 16.90
CA PHE A 134 11.30 3.86 17.90
C PHE A 134 9.78 4.14 17.95
N HIS A 135 9.11 4.28 16.79
CA HIS A 135 7.66 4.46 16.75
C HIS A 135 6.91 3.24 17.29
N ILE A 136 7.37 2.01 16.99
CA ILE A 136 6.80 0.77 17.56
C ILE A 136 6.90 0.78 19.09
N ALA A 137 8.08 1.10 19.64
CA ALA A 137 8.29 1.22 21.08
C ALA A 137 7.30 2.21 21.71
N LYS A 138 7.21 3.41 21.11
CA LYS A 138 6.35 4.50 21.60
C LYS A 138 4.86 4.20 21.53
N VAL A 139 4.39 3.60 20.43
CA VAL A 139 2.95 3.40 20.20
C VAL A 139 2.41 2.16 20.90
N LEU A 140 3.19 1.08 20.97
CA LEU A 140 2.71 -0.20 21.49
C LEU A 140 3.09 -0.46 22.96
N PHE A 141 4.16 0.16 23.46
CA PHE A 141 4.73 -0.20 24.77
C PHE A 141 4.79 0.95 25.78
N ASP A 142 4.84 2.21 25.32
CA ASP A 142 4.79 3.35 26.22
C ASP A 142 3.34 3.73 26.54
N ARG A 143 3.03 3.85 27.83
CA ARG A 143 1.72 4.35 28.28
C ARG A 143 1.65 5.86 28.10
N VAL A 144 0.53 6.35 27.59
CA VAL A 144 0.17 7.76 27.65
C VAL A 144 -0.21 8.08 29.10
N VAL A 145 0.46 9.06 29.70
CA VAL A 145 0.20 9.53 31.07
C VAL A 145 -0.77 10.70 31.03
#